data_AF-N0B018-F1
#
_entry.id   AF-N0B018-F1
#
_cell.length_a   1.000
_cell.length_b   1.000
_cell.length_c   1.000
_cell.angle_alpha   90.00
_cell.angle_beta   90.00
_cell.angle_gamma   90.00
#
_symmetry.space_group_name_H-M   'P 1'
#
loop_
_entity.id
_entity.type
_entity.pdbx_description
1 polymer ?
#
loop_
_entity_poly.entity_id
_entity_poly.type
_entity_poly.pdbx_seq_one_letter_code
_entity_poly.pdbx_strand_id
1 'polypeptide(L)' 'MNNKKEKRRQKLINKLIFFNVYKEDDKQLYELSVLKLDSDYKKFKSQYHPHGEFGSIQFI' A
#
# COMPACT_ATOMS: atom_id res chain seq x y z
N MET A 1 3.24 14.92 -20.85
CA MET A 1 3.47 13.47 -20.67
C MET A 1 3.28 13.10 -19.20
N ASN A 2 2.24 12.34 -18.85
CA ASN A 2 1.77 12.11 -17.47
C ASN A 2 2.62 11.12 -16.64
N ASN A 3 3.94 11.09 -16.83
CA ASN A 3 4.86 10.10 -16.24
C ASN A 3 4.88 10.06 -14.70
N LYS A 4 4.44 11.11 -14.00
CA LYS A 4 4.45 11.15 -12.53
C LYS A 4 3.41 10.21 -11.91
N LYS A 5 2.22 10.10 -12.52
CA LYS A 5 1.14 9.21 -12.02
C LYS A 5 1.52 7.74 -12.21
N GLU A 6 2.08 7.41 -13.37
CA GLU A 6 2.51 6.05 -13.69
C GLU A 6 3.67 5.59 -12.81
N LYS A 7 4.67 6.45 -12.58
CA LYS A 7 5.76 6.16 -11.63
C LYS A 7 5.24 5.91 -10.21
N ARG A 8 4.26 6.71 -9.74
CA ARG A 8 3.63 6.47 -8.43
C ARG A 8 2.87 5.14 -8.39
N ARG A 9 2.13 4.83 -9.45
CA ARG A 9 1.40 3.55 -9.58
C ARG A 9 2.36 2.36 -9.49
N GLN A 10 3.41 2.34 -10.30
CA GLN A 10 4.42 1.27 -10.25
C GLN A 10 5.06 1.15 -8.88
N LYS A 11 5.34 2.27 -8.20
CA LYS A 11 5.91 2.25 -6.85
C LYS A 11 4.97 1.61 -5.82
N LEU A 12 3.67 1.88 -5.91
CA LEU A 12 2.65 1.25 -5.06
C LEU A 12 2.50 -0.24 -5.37
N ILE A 13 2.48 -0.64 -6.64
CA ILE A 13 2.42 -2.05 -7.04
C ILE A 13 3.61 -2.82 -6.49
N ASN A 14 4.84 -2.32 -6.66
CA ASN A 14 6.04 -2.97 -6.12
C ASN A 14 5.99 -3.13 -4.59
N LYS A 15 5.43 -2.14 -3.89
CA LYS A 15 5.23 -2.22 -2.43
C LYS A 15 4.21 -3.28 -2.04
N LEU A 16 3.10 -3.41 -2.76
CA LEU A 16 2.10 -4.45 -2.50
C LEU A 16 2.67 -5.85 -2.78
N ILE A 17 3.45 -6.00 -3.86
CA ILE A 17 4.17 -7.23 -4.18
C ILE A 17 5.14 -7.61 -3.05
N PHE A 18 5.83 -6.63 -2.44
CA PHE A 18 6.69 -6.87 -1.27
C PHE A 18 5.92 -7.44 -0.07
N PHE A 19 4.66 -7.05 0.11
CA PHE A 19 3.75 -7.65 1.11
C PHE A 19 3.10 -8.96 0.64
N ASN A 20 3.60 -9.57 -0.45
CA ASN A 20 3.08 -10.80 -1.03
C ASN A 20 1.62 -10.67 -1.53
N VAL A 21 1.20 -9.45 -1.85
CA VAL A 21 -0.11 -9.12 -2.44
C VAL A 21 0.09 -9.01 -3.95
N TYR A 22 -0.50 -9.92 -4.71
CA TYR A 22 -0.36 -9.98 -6.17
C TYR A 22 -1.67 -9.63 -6.91
N LYS A 23 -2.81 -9.83 -6.26
CA LYS A 23 -4.15 -9.57 -6.77
C LYS A 23 -5.09 -9.21 -5.63
N GLU A 24 -6.12 -8.43 -5.95
CA GLU A 24 -7.15 -8.01 -5.01
C GLU A 24 -8.50 -8.09 -5.73
N ASP A 25 -9.48 -8.76 -5.11
CA ASP A 25 -10.85 -8.88 -5.65
C ASP A 25 -10.86 -9.47 -7.09
N ASP A 26 -10.06 -10.52 -7.30
CA ASP A 26 -9.80 -11.20 -8.58
C ASP A 26 -9.21 -10.34 -9.70
N LYS A 27 -8.86 -9.08 -9.41
CA LYS A 27 -8.22 -8.14 -10.34
C LYS A 27 -6.73 -8.05 -10.07
N GLN A 28 -5.96 -7.86 -11.13
CA GLN A 28 -4.53 -7.63 -11.01
C GLN A 28 -4.26 -6.21 -10.49
N LEU A 29 -3.14 -6.02 -9.77
CA LEU A 29 -2.76 -4.70 -9.23
C LEU A 29 -2.64 -3.60 -10.29
N TYR A 30 -2.30 -3.95 -11.54
CA TYR A 30 -2.23 -3.01 -12.66
C TYR A 30 -3.59 -2.65 -13.25
N GLU A 31 -4.65 -3.36 -12.90
CA GLU A 31 -6.03 -3.02 -13.26
C GLU A 31 -6.64 -2.06 -12.23
N LEU A 32 -6.12 -2.06 -11.00
CA LEU A 32 -6.59 -1.20 -9.92
C LEU A 32 -6.17 0.27 -10.12
N SER A 33 -7.08 1.18 -9.76
CA SER A 33 -6.78 2.61 -9.76
C SER A 33 -5.72 2.97 -8.71
N VAL A 34 -4.97 4.05 -8.95
CA VAL A 34 -3.93 4.54 -8.03
C VAL A 34 -4.48 4.80 -6.62
N LEU A 35 -5.72 5.28 -6.51
CA LEU A 35 -6.39 5.52 -5.22
C LEU A 35 -6.61 4.23 -4.43
N LYS A 36 -6.99 3.15 -5.13
CA LYS A 36 -7.22 1.83 -4.54
C LYS A 36 -5.90 1.27 -4.01
N LEU A 37 -4.88 1.26 -4.88
CA LEU A 37 -3.51 0.82 -4.53
C LEU A 37 -2.92 1.58 -3.32
N ASP A 38 -3.19 2.88 -3.21
CA ASP A 38 -2.72 3.70 -2.08
C ASP A 38 -3.45 3.36 -0.77
N SER A 39 -4.78 3.19 -0.84
CA SER A 39 -5.61 2.79 0.29
C SER A 39 -5.17 1.42 0.84
N ASP A 40 -5.01 0.43 -0.04
CA ASP A 40 -4.57 -0.90 0.37
C ASP A 40 -3.15 -0.88 0.92
N TYR A 41 -2.21 -0.20 0.26
CA TYR A 41 -0.86 -0.02 0.81
C TYR A 41 -0.88 0.64 2.20
N LYS A 42 -1.74 1.63 2.44
CA LYS A 42 -1.89 2.26 3.76
C LYS A 42 -2.44 1.28 4.81
N LYS A 43 -3.43 0.46 4.43
CA LYS A 43 -3.99 -0.60 5.29
C LYS A 43 -2.95 -1.66 5.62
N PHE A 44 -2.21 -2.16 4.63
CA PHE A 44 -1.11 -3.11 4.85
C PHE A 44 -0.01 -2.48 5.71
N LYS A 45 0.42 -1.26 5.41
CA LYS A 45 1.40 -0.54 6.24
C LYS A 45 0.94 -0.43 7.69
N SER A 46 -0.34 -0.16 7.95
CA SER A 46 -0.88 -0.09 9.32
C SER A 46 -0.89 -1.46 10.01
N GLN A 47 -1.20 -2.54 9.30
CA GLN A 47 -1.21 -3.90 9.86
C GLN A 47 0.19 -4.47 10.09
N TYR A 48 1.15 -4.15 9.22
CA TYR A 48 2.55 -4.61 9.32
C TYR A 48 3.42 -3.68 10.18
N HIS A 49 2.93 -2.51 10.57
CA HIS A 49 3.65 -1.67 11.53
C HIS A 49 3.52 -2.29 12.93
N PRO A 50 4.63 -2.51 13.66
CA PRO A 50 4.59 -2.99 15.05
C PRO A 50 3.95 -2.00 16.04
N HIS A 51 3.49 -0.84 15.53
CA HIS A 51 2.71 0.16 16.26
C HIS A 51 1.35 0.40 15.58
N GLY A 52 0.72 -0.66 15.08
CA GLY A 52 -0.69 -0.66 14.72
C GLY A 52 -1.54 -0.66 16.00
N GLU A 53 -2.14 0.49 16.32
CA GLU A 53 -3.13 0.73 17.39
C GLU A 53 -2.71 0.63 18.87
N PHE A 54 -1.61 -0.02 19.26
CA PHE A 54 -1.17 -0.03 20.66
C PHE A 54 0.12 0.76 20.91
N GLY A 55 -0.03 1.87 21.63
CA GLY A 55 1.05 2.49 22.41
C GLY A 55 1.91 3.49 21.65
N SER A 56 1.58 4.78 21.77
CA SER A 56 2.63 5.78 21.92
C SER A 56 3.33 5.50 23.25
N ILE A 57 4.66 5.39 23.24
CA ILE A 57 5.44 5.31 24.48
C ILE A 57 5.34 6.68 25.15
N GLN A 58 4.53 6.81 26.20
CA GLN A 58 4.60 7.95 27.11
C GLN A 58 5.79 7.72 28.05
N PHE A 59 6.83 8.53 27.90
CA PHE A 59 7.80 8.72 28.97
C PHE A 59 7.09 9.52 30.09
N ILE A 60 6.90 8.89 31.25
CA ILE A 60 6.62 9.58 32.51
C ILE A 60 7.92 10.10 33.12
#